data_AF-A0A1V2PUR8-F1
#
_entry.id   AF-A0A1V2PUR8-F1
#
_cell.length_a   1.000
_cell.length_b   1.000
_cell.length_c   1.000
_cell.angle_alpha   90.00
_cell.angle_beta   90.00
_cell.angle_gamma   90.00
#
_symmetry.space_group_name_H-M   'P 1'
#
loop_
_entity.id
_entity.type
_entity.pdbx_description
1 polymer ?
#
loop_
_entity_poly.entity_id
_entity_poly.type
_entity_poly.pdbx_seq_one_letter_code
_entity_poly.pdbx_strand_id
1 'polypeptide(L)'
;MGRIDSSGRISDRAVTEALGWQIGDRLTLTGTPGVVIARRDPTGMIAFGHKPYLTIPAVLRTRCGLSTGDRVLLAATPDEDLLTVYPLGTVHQAIRSSASGEGGESR
;
A
#
# COMPACT_ATOMS: atom_id res chain seq x y z
N MET A 1 4.41 8.20 4.63
CA MET A 1 3.10 8.49 3.97
C MET A 1 3.44 8.91 2.57
N GLY A 2 2.82 8.28 1.57
CA GLY A 2 3.22 8.44 0.16
C GLY A 2 2.23 9.26 -0.65
N ARG A 3 2.66 9.66 -1.85
CA ARG A 3 1.78 10.22 -2.89
C ARG A 3 1.94 9.41 -4.17
N ILE A 4 0.83 9.17 -4.86
CA ILE A 4 0.84 8.54 -6.17
C ILE A 4 1.13 9.59 -7.23
N ASP A 5 2.19 9.38 -8.01
CA ASP A 5 2.46 10.21 -9.20
C ASP A 5 1.61 9.77 -10.41
N SER A 6 1.73 10.50 -11.52
CA SER A 6 0.97 10.20 -12.75
C SER A 6 1.26 8.84 -13.36
N SER A 7 2.43 8.26 -13.05
CA SER A 7 2.82 6.92 -13.49
C SER A 7 2.37 5.82 -12.54
N GLY A 8 1.69 6.16 -11.44
CA GLY A 8 1.27 5.18 -10.44
C GLY A 8 2.37 4.83 -9.45
N ARG A 9 3.47 5.59 -9.39
CA ARG A 9 4.57 5.34 -8.46
C ARG A 9 4.30 5.98 -7.12
N ILE A 10 4.70 5.26 -6.09
CA ILE A 10 4.75 5.74 -4.72
C ILE A 10 6.21 5.72 -4.30
N SER A 11 6.77 6.89 -4.03
CA SER A 11 8.14 7.01 -3.50
C SER A 11 8.05 7.16 -1.98
N ASP A 12 8.51 6.17 -1.24
CA ASP A 12 8.67 6.27 0.22
C ASP A 12 9.81 5.37 0.66
N ARG A 13 10.95 6.01 0.93
CA ARG A 13 12.20 5.34 1.28
C ARG A 13 12.16 4.69 2.67
N ALA A 14 11.41 5.27 3.59
CA ALA A 14 11.33 4.77 4.97
C ALA A 14 10.69 3.37 5.02
N VAL A 15 9.72 3.13 4.15
CA VAL A 15 9.01 1.84 4.06
C VAL A 15 9.89 0.75 3.45
N THR A 16 10.65 1.10 2.41
CA THR A 16 11.57 0.15 1.76
C THR A 16 12.73 -0.22 2.69
N GLU A 17 13.19 0.73 3.52
CA GLU A 17 14.20 0.47 4.56
C GLU A 17 13.64 -0.40 5.69
N ALA A 18 12.41 -0.15 6.14
CA ALA A 18 11.77 -0.91 7.21
C ALA A 18 11.57 -2.41 6.87
N LEU A 19 11.33 -2.74 5.60
CA LEU A 19 11.16 -4.12 5.13
C LEU A 19 12.47 -4.77 4.67
N GLY A 20 13.58 -4.02 4.65
CA GLY A 20 14.87 -4.52 4.19
C GLY A 20 14.86 -5.01 2.73
N TRP A 21 13.96 -4.50 1.88
CA TRP A 21 13.90 -4.86 0.47
C TRP A 21 15.13 -4.36 -0.29
N GLN A 22 15.76 -5.28 -1.03
CA GLN A 22 16.99 -5.05 -1.77
C GLN A 22 16.72 -5.02 -3.27
N ILE A 23 17.64 -4.39 -4.00
CA ILE A 23 17.60 -4.36 -5.46
C ILE A 23 17.63 -5.80 -5.99
N GLY A 24 16.72 -6.12 -6.90
CA GLY A 24 16.59 -7.46 -7.48
C GLY A 24 15.63 -8.36 -6.72
N ASP A 25 15.16 -7.95 -5.54
CA ASP A 25 14.05 -8.65 -4.89
C ASP A 25 12.84 -8.66 -5.80
N ARG A 26 12.13 -9.78 -5.78
CA ARG A 26 10.90 -9.95 -6.53
C ARG A 26 9.71 -9.75 -5.60
N LEU A 27 8.74 -8.99 -6.09
CA LEU A 27 7.53 -8.64 -5.38
C LEU A 27 6.32 -9.17 -6.15
N THR A 28 5.36 -9.68 -5.39
CA THR A 28 4.00 -9.92 -5.87
C THR A 28 3.12 -8.79 -5.35
N LEU A 29 2.45 -8.08 -6.26
CA LEU A 29 1.43 -7.11 -5.90
C LEU A 29 0.05 -7.70 -6.10
N THR A 30 -0.77 -7.63 -5.06
CA THR A 30 -2.18 -7.97 -5.09
C THR A 30 -3.00 -6.77 -4.63
N GLY A 31 -4.32 -6.83 -4.85
CA GLY A 31 -5.19 -5.74 -4.41
C GLY A 31 -6.62 -6.19 -4.25
N THR A 32 -7.25 -5.66 -3.20
CA THR A 32 -8.68 -5.70 -2.96
C THR A 32 -9.21 -4.26 -2.96
N PRO A 33 -10.52 -4.02 -3.11
CA PRO A 33 -11.04 -2.66 -3.11
C PRO A 33 -10.58 -1.87 -1.89
N GLY A 34 -9.93 -0.72 -2.12
CA GLY A 34 -9.42 0.14 -1.06
C GLY A 34 -8.07 -0.25 -0.46
N VAL A 35 -7.36 -1.27 -0.96
CA VAL A 35 -6.02 -1.61 -0.47
C VAL A 35 -5.16 -2.35 -1.51
N VAL A 36 -3.90 -1.95 -1.62
CA VAL A 36 -2.88 -2.69 -2.39
C VAL A 36 -1.91 -3.35 -1.41
N ILE A 37 -1.55 -4.59 -1.68
CA ILE A 37 -0.60 -5.37 -0.88
C ILE A 37 0.58 -5.70 -1.78
N ALA A 38 1.79 -5.39 -1.33
CA ALA A 38 3.03 -5.82 -1.94
C ALA A 38 3.78 -6.72 -0.96
N ARG A 39 4.19 -7.90 -1.42
CA ARG A 39 4.91 -8.88 -0.61
C ARG A 39 6.15 -9.34 -1.34
N ARG A 40 7.25 -9.58 -0.62
CA ARG A 40 8.42 -10.28 -1.19
C ARG A 40 8.02 -11.69 -1.61
N ASP A 41 8.34 -12.03 -2.84
CA ASP A 41 7.99 -13.31 -3.46
C ASP A 41 9.05 -13.65 -4.51
N PRO A 42 9.88 -14.69 -4.31
CA PRO A 42 10.91 -15.08 -5.27
C PRO A 42 10.35 -15.39 -6.68
N THR A 43 9.07 -15.73 -6.78
CA THR A 43 8.37 -15.99 -8.05
C THR A 43 7.60 -14.78 -8.57
N GLY A 44 7.64 -13.66 -7.84
CA GLY A 44 6.96 -12.42 -8.18
C GLY A 44 7.39 -11.88 -9.54
N MET A 45 6.46 -11.17 -10.18
CA MET A 45 6.68 -10.60 -11.51
C MET A 45 7.33 -9.21 -11.47
N ILE A 46 7.29 -8.54 -10.33
CA ILE A 46 7.74 -7.16 -10.21
C ILE A 46 9.10 -7.15 -9.52
N ALA A 47 10.13 -6.76 -10.26
CA ALA A 47 11.45 -6.55 -9.66
C ALA A 47 11.49 -5.22 -8.91
N PHE A 48 11.98 -5.25 -7.67
CA PHE A 48 12.29 -4.07 -6.90
C PHE A 48 13.57 -3.42 -7.45
N GLY A 49 13.43 -2.19 -7.93
CA GLY A 49 14.47 -1.48 -8.68
C GLY A 49 15.42 -0.65 -7.82
N HIS A 50 16.41 -0.03 -8.48
CA HIS A 50 17.40 0.85 -7.85
C HIS A 50 16.84 2.11 -7.17
N LYS A 51 15.60 2.49 -7.50
CA LYS A 51 14.95 3.66 -6.92
C LYS A 51 13.91 3.16 -5.92
N PRO A 52 13.80 3.77 -4.73
CA PRO A 52 12.87 3.35 -3.68
C PRO A 52 11.43 3.79 -4.00
N TYR A 53 10.94 3.43 -5.18
CA TYR A 53 9.55 3.59 -5.57
C TYR A 53 8.90 2.25 -5.83
N LEU A 54 7.63 2.14 -5.42
CA LEU A 54 6.76 1.05 -5.79
C LEU A 54 5.87 1.52 -6.93
N THR A 55 5.88 0.83 -8.06
CA THR A 55 4.97 1.13 -9.17
C THR A 55 3.71 0.30 -9.00
N ILE A 56 2.55 0.95 -8.81
CA ILE A 56 1.27 0.26 -8.75
C ILE A 56 0.75 0.07 -10.19
N PRO A 57 0.59 -1.18 -10.67
CA PRO A 57 0.04 -1.45 -11.99
C PRO A 57 -1.32 -0.79 -12.19
N ALA A 58 -1.61 -0.33 -13.42
CA ALA A 58 -2.86 0.37 -13.73
C ALA A 58 -4.12 -0.40 -13.32
N VAL A 59 -4.12 -1.73 -13.52
CA VAL A 59 -5.24 -2.62 -13.12
C VAL A 59 -5.47 -2.58 -11.61
N LEU A 60 -4.41 -2.60 -10.80
CA LEU A 60 -4.53 -2.51 -9.35
C LEU A 60 -4.96 -1.10 -8.91
N ARG A 61 -4.50 -0.05 -9.60
CA ARG A 61 -4.96 1.32 -9.32
C ARG A 61 -6.47 1.45 -9.48
N THR A 62 -7.00 1.02 -10.62
CA THR A 62 -8.45 1.05 -10.88
C THR A 62 -9.22 0.20 -9.87
N ARG A 63 -8.75 -1.03 -9.60
CA ARG A 63 -9.40 -1.94 -8.64
C ARG A 63 -9.44 -1.36 -7.22
N CYS A 64 -8.38 -0.67 -6.81
CA CYS A 64 -8.24 -0.16 -5.44
C CYS A 64 -8.74 1.28 -5.27
N GLY A 65 -9.26 1.90 -6.33
CA GLY A 65 -9.75 3.29 -6.30
C GLY A 65 -8.64 4.34 -6.18
N LEU A 66 -7.43 4.03 -6.66
CA LEU A 66 -6.27 4.93 -6.59
C LEU A 66 -6.17 5.82 -7.82
N SER A 67 -6.08 7.12 -7.61
CA SER A 67 -5.91 8.14 -8.63
C SER A 67 -4.57 8.87 -8.52
N THR A 68 -4.15 9.48 -9.62
CA THR A 68 -2.96 10.35 -9.62
C THR A 68 -3.14 11.49 -8.63
N GLY A 69 -2.12 11.72 -7.81
CA GLY A 69 -2.11 12.78 -6.81
C GLY A 69 -2.69 12.37 -5.46
N ASP A 70 -3.31 11.18 -5.36
CA ASP A 70 -3.84 10.66 -4.10
C ASP A 70 -2.73 10.48 -3.07
N ARG A 71 -3.09 10.78 -1.81
CA ARG A 71 -2.27 10.45 -0.66
C ARG A 71 -2.59 9.04 -0.20
N VAL A 72 -1.54 8.29 0.11
CA VAL A 72 -1.64 6.91 0.58
C VAL A 72 -0.94 6.74 1.91
N LEU A 73 -1.58 5.98 2.80
CA LEU A 73 -0.94 5.46 3.99
C LEU A 73 -0.19 4.19 3.62
N LEU A 74 1.04 4.08 4.11
CA LEU A 74 1.90 2.93 3.91
C LEU A 74 2.13 2.27 5.26
N ALA A 75 1.82 0.99 5.36
CA ALA A 75 2.01 0.18 6.55
C ALA A 75 2.94 -0.99 6.21
N ALA A 76 4.14 -0.96 6.78
CA ALA A 76 5.08 -2.06 6.68
C ALA A 76 4.83 -3.05 7.82
N THR A 77 4.77 -4.33 7.49
CA THR A 77 4.68 -5.45 8.43
C THR A 77 5.90 -6.35 8.21
N PRO A 78 7.02 -6.09 8.91
CA PRO A 78 8.28 -6.81 8.69
C PRO A 78 8.20 -8.32 8.93
N ASP A 79 7.47 -8.77 9.96
CA ASP A 79 7.26 -10.20 10.25
C ASP A 79 6.65 -10.98 9.07
N GLU A 80 5.91 -10.31 8.20
CA GLU A 80 5.20 -10.90 7.05
C GLU A 80 5.84 -10.53 5.70
N ASP A 81 6.99 -9.82 5.71
CA ASP A 81 7.63 -9.26 4.51
C ASP A 81 6.64 -8.47 3.61
N LEU A 82 5.68 -7.77 4.26
CA LEU A 82 4.49 -7.25 3.61
C LEU A 82 4.38 -5.73 3.75
N LEU A 83 4.08 -5.06 2.64
CA LEU A 83 3.71 -3.67 2.57
C LEU A 83 2.25 -3.54 2.17
N THR A 84 1.48 -2.87 3.02
CA THR A 84 0.10 -2.50 2.69
C THR A 84 0.01 -1.01 2.36
N VAL A 85 -0.69 -0.70 1.28
CA VAL A 85 -0.94 0.65 0.77
C VAL A 85 -2.43 0.93 0.82
N TYR A 86 -2.82 1.90 1.64
CA TYR A 86 -4.21 2.32 1.77
C TYR A 86 -4.42 3.71 1.17
N PRO A 87 -5.40 3.90 0.26
CA PRO A 87 -5.87 5.23 -0.10
C PRO A 87 -6.36 5.97 1.16
N LEU A 88 -6.02 7.25 1.29
CA LEU A 88 -6.44 8.02 2.47
C LEU A 88 -7.97 8.11 2.58
N GLY A 89 -8.69 8.08 1.46
CA GLY A 89 -10.16 8.00 1.45
C GLY A 89 -10.70 6.77 2.17
N THR A 90 -10.09 5.59 1.94
CA THR A 90 -10.44 4.34 2.64
C THR A 90 -10.15 4.45 4.14
N VAL A 91 -8.99 4.99 4.51
CA VAL A 91 -8.59 5.16 5.92
C VAL A 91 -9.55 6.13 6.63
N HIS A 92 -9.87 7.26 6.00
CA HIS A 92 -10.80 8.23 6.54
C HIS A 92 -12.20 7.63 6.74
N GLN A 93 -12.69 6.83 5.78
CA GLN A 93 -13.96 6.13 5.93
C GLN A 93 -13.92 5.11 7.07
N ALA A 94 -12.85 4.32 7.20
CA ALA A 94 -12.70 3.36 8.29
C ALA A 94 -12.67 4.04 9.67
N ILE A 95 -11.96 5.17 9.80
CA ILE A 95 -11.94 5.98 11.03
C ILE A 95 -13.34 6.53 11.33
N ARG A 96 -14.04 7.05 10.33
CA ARG A 96 -15.41 7.56 10.53
C ARG A 96 -16.37 6.46 10.96
N SER A 97 -16.28 5.28 10.35
CA SER A 97 -17.11 4.12 10.69
C SER A 97 -16.83 3.60 12.10
N SER A 98 -15.56 3.58 12.53
CA SER A 98 -15.19 3.18 13.90
C SER A 98 -15.61 4.20 14.94
N ALA A 99 -15.47 5.51 14.66
CA ALA A 99 -15.98 6.57 15.53
C ALA A 99 -17.52 6.57 15.63
N SER A 100 -18.21 6.04 14.61
CA SER A 100 -19.67 5.87 14.64
C SER A 100 -20.11 4.64 15.46
N GLY A 101 -19.15 3.82 15.93
CA GLY A 101 -19.38 2.58 16.66
C GLY A 101 -19.36 2.70 18.20
N GLU A 102 -19.12 3.88 18.75
CA GLU A 102 -19.15 4.09 20.21
C GLU A 102 -20.57 4.47 20.67
N GLY A 103 -21.42 3.44 20.79
CA GLY A 103 -22.80 3.56 21.25
C GLY A 103 -23.39 2.24 21.76
N GLY A 104 -22.56 1.37 22.33
CA GLY A 104 -22.93 0.02 22.73
C GLY A 104 -22.47 -0.39 24.13
N GLU A 105 -22.54 0.51 25.11
CA GLU A 105 -22.58 0.09 26.52
C GLU A 105 -24.04 -0.18 26.90
N SER A 106 -24.40 -1.47 26.98
CA SER A 106 -25.42 -2.03 27.88
C SER A 106 -25.71 -3.47 27.47
N ARG A 107 -25.20 -4.45 28.24
CA ARG A 107 -26.03 -5.29 29.13
C ARG A 107 -25.17 -6.25 29.94
#